data_AF-A0A103YNJ9-F1
#
_entry.id   AF-A0A103YNJ9-F1
#
_cell.length_a   1.000
_cell.length_b   1.000
_cell.length_c   1.000
_cell.angle_alpha   90.00
_cell.angle_beta   90.00
_cell.angle_gamma   90.00
#
_symmetry.space_group_name_H-M   'P 1'
#
loop_
_entity.id
_entity.type
_entity.pdbx_description
1 polymer ?
#
loop_
_entity_poly.entity_id
_entity_poly.type
_entity_poly.pdbx_seq_one_letter_code
_entity_poly.pdbx_strand_id
1 'polypeptide(L)'
;MVAPKLLLGLFLCLLGTTALATTRSPRLGGTERCSLQRLTASQPSQRYEYEGGSIELWNVYEDQFQCVGVEPVRKTIHPNSLSLPSFHPYPRLVFIEQGAVHWTYNDGNQDVVAVAIRDLNNPANQLDMQPRPFYLAGGSASQSSTPWQQGKGSQQQGSFNFQNIFSGFDTELLAEAFNSDPQIVRAMQESRNRGLIVTVQQPMQFVTPDEQQQGQSRQQQAGRGGGLNGLEETICSAKLLYNLDSQREADVYSRQAGKLNYVNQHKLPVLSYLDLSAEKGYLQPNALFSPHWAVNNHAILYVLRGNARVQIVSNSGQTVLDQQVNRGDIVVVPQFFATTAQAGESGFEWVAFKTNRSPMKSPVAGYTSVFRALPLEVITNAYQISPSQAQNLKTNRETESMLFSPQWTSQRS
;
A
#
# COMPACT_ATOMS: atom_id res chain seq x y z
N MET A 1 -57.51 23.62 31.56
CA MET A 1 -56.49 22.62 31.92
C MET A 1 -56.62 21.45 30.98
N VAL A 2 -55.73 21.38 29.98
CA VAL A 2 -55.71 20.33 28.97
C VAL A 2 -54.33 19.70 29.04
N ALA A 3 -54.28 18.42 29.41
CA ALA A 3 -53.05 17.64 29.46
C ALA A 3 -52.55 17.34 28.04
N PRO A 4 -51.28 17.63 27.70
CA PRO A 4 -50.72 17.18 26.44
C PRO A 4 -50.36 15.71 26.55
N LYS A 5 -50.97 14.90 25.68
CA LYS A 5 -50.66 13.48 25.49
C LYS A 5 -49.25 13.37 24.90
N LEU A 6 -48.34 12.71 25.61
CA LEU A 6 -47.07 12.23 25.07
C LEU A 6 -47.37 11.23 23.94
N LEU A 7 -47.02 11.58 22.71
CA LEU A 7 -46.88 10.62 21.62
C LEU A 7 -45.40 10.21 21.58
N LEU A 8 -45.10 9.05 22.17
CA LEU A 8 -43.81 8.38 22.01
C LEU A 8 -43.75 7.85 20.56
N GLY A 9 -43.34 8.74 19.65
CA GLY A 9 -43.10 8.41 18.26
C GLY A 9 -41.90 7.49 18.16
N LEU A 10 -42.17 6.19 18.11
CA LEU A 10 -41.24 5.13 17.74
C LEU A 10 -40.78 5.41 16.30
N PHE A 11 -39.72 6.21 16.14
CA PHE A 11 -38.99 6.34 14.87
C PHE A 11 -38.18 5.06 14.65
N LEU A 12 -38.89 3.99 14.32
CA LEU A 12 -38.31 2.76 13.77
C LEU A 12 -38.03 2.99 12.28
N CYS A 13 -37.26 4.03 11.95
CA CYS A 13 -36.67 4.18 10.62
C CYS A 13 -35.43 3.29 10.55
N LEU A 14 -35.65 2.04 10.13
CA LEU A 14 -34.74 1.26 9.28
C LEU A 14 -33.25 1.55 9.50
N LEU A 15 -32.76 1.25 10.70
CA LEU A 15 -31.44 0.69 10.91
C LEU A 15 -31.45 -0.72 10.30
N GLY A 16 -31.55 -0.77 8.97
CA GLY A 16 -31.17 -1.91 8.15
C GLY A 16 -29.66 -1.98 8.04
N THR A 17 -28.94 -1.83 9.15
CA THR A 17 -27.65 -2.48 9.30
C THR A 17 -27.97 -3.97 9.40
N THR A 18 -28.15 -4.61 8.25
CA THR A 18 -27.71 -6.00 8.15
C THR A 18 -26.25 -5.95 8.52
N ALA A 19 -25.97 -6.24 9.78
CA ALA A 19 -24.71 -6.77 10.20
C ALA A 19 -24.56 -8.13 9.49
N LEU A 20 -24.31 -8.11 8.18
CA LEU A 20 -23.26 -8.94 7.64
C LEU A 20 -21.98 -8.38 8.25
N ALA A 21 -21.81 -8.67 9.54
CA ALA A 21 -20.49 -8.89 10.07
C ALA A 21 -19.95 -10.06 9.24
N THR A 22 -19.34 -9.73 8.09
CA THR A 22 -18.23 -10.54 7.61
C THR A 22 -17.31 -10.56 8.81
N THR A 23 -17.29 -11.68 9.52
CA THR A 23 -16.49 -11.90 10.71
C THR A 23 -15.04 -11.72 10.27
N ARG A 24 -14.56 -10.48 10.30
CA ARG A 24 -13.16 -10.17 10.06
C ARG A 24 -12.45 -10.77 11.25
N SER A 25 -11.68 -11.83 11.02
CA SER A 25 -10.76 -12.31 12.02
C SER A 25 -9.97 -11.10 12.53
N PRO A 26 -9.91 -10.88 13.86
CA PRO A 26 -9.18 -9.76 14.40
C PRO A 26 -7.74 -9.82 13.88
N ARG A 27 -7.23 -8.72 13.31
CA ARG A 27 -5.79 -8.57 13.12
C ARG A 27 -5.15 -8.65 14.51
N LEU A 28 -4.05 -9.38 14.66
CA LEU A 28 -3.35 -9.56 15.94
C LEU A 28 -2.85 -8.20 16.43
N GLY A 29 -3.65 -7.52 17.25
CA GLY A 29 -3.25 -6.33 17.98
C GLY A 29 -2.75 -6.76 19.35
N GLY A 30 -1.44 -6.77 19.57
CA GLY A 30 -0.91 -6.71 20.93
C GLY A 30 -1.35 -5.39 21.56
N THR A 31 -1.83 -5.42 22.80
CA THR A 31 -2.58 -4.34 23.47
C THR A 31 -1.89 -2.98 23.58
N GLU A 32 -0.60 -2.85 23.24
CA GLU A 32 0.18 -1.59 23.38
C GLU A 32 0.90 -1.10 22.11
N ARG A 33 0.82 -1.82 20.97
CA ARG A 33 1.74 -1.58 19.83
C ARG A 33 1.57 -0.25 19.10
N CYS A 34 0.46 0.47 19.29
CA CYS A 34 0.17 1.72 18.59
C CYS A 34 0.11 2.96 19.50
N SER A 35 0.65 2.88 20.73
CA SER A 35 0.85 4.05 21.60
C SER A 35 2.09 4.84 21.17
N LEU A 36 2.03 5.42 19.95
CA LEU A 36 3.18 6.06 19.33
C LEU A 36 3.33 7.50 19.81
N GLN A 37 4.42 7.79 20.52
CA GLN A 37 4.76 9.15 20.97
C GLN A 37 5.42 9.97 19.86
N ARG A 38 6.10 9.30 18.93
CA ARG A 38 6.80 9.92 17.80
C ARG A 38 6.75 8.99 16.60
N LEU A 39 6.59 9.59 15.43
CA LEU A 39 6.67 8.98 14.11
C LEU A 39 7.77 9.69 13.32
N THR A 40 8.38 8.97 12.37
CA THR A 40 9.39 9.54 11.47
C THR A 40 9.19 9.07 10.05
N ALA A 41 9.51 9.93 9.07
CA ALA A 41 9.77 9.48 7.72
C ALA A 41 10.94 8.49 7.75
N SER A 42 10.74 7.31 7.19
CA SER A 42 11.66 6.18 7.31
C SER A 42 12.24 5.80 5.94
N GLN A 43 13.55 5.55 5.91
CA GLN A 43 14.32 5.11 4.76
C GLN A 43 14.74 3.64 4.96
N PRO A 44 15.11 2.91 3.89
CA PRO A 44 15.60 1.54 4.05
C PRO A 44 16.79 1.48 5.00
N SER A 45 16.78 0.50 5.91
CA SER A 45 17.85 0.28 6.88
C SER A 45 18.90 -0.71 6.39
N GLN A 46 18.53 -1.55 5.42
CA GLN A 46 19.40 -2.56 4.83
C GLN A 46 19.26 -2.58 3.31
N ARG A 47 20.37 -2.86 2.64
CA ARG A 47 20.43 -3.01 1.18
C ARG A 47 21.31 -4.22 0.84
N TYR A 48 20.77 -5.10 0.01
CA TYR A 48 21.43 -6.31 -0.48
C TYR A 48 21.62 -6.21 -1.98
N GLU A 49 22.85 -6.42 -2.43
CA GLU A 49 23.24 -6.37 -3.84
C GLU A 49 23.33 -7.78 -4.42
N TYR A 50 22.83 -7.91 -5.65
CA TYR A 50 22.81 -9.14 -6.41
C TYR A 50 23.26 -8.88 -7.85
N GLU A 51 23.53 -9.96 -8.59
CA GLU A 51 24.01 -9.92 -9.97
C GLU A 51 23.13 -9.02 -10.88
N GLY A 52 21.81 -9.15 -10.74
CA GLY A 52 20.83 -8.46 -11.59
C GLY A 52 20.06 -7.33 -10.92
N GLY A 53 20.48 -6.83 -9.74
CA GLY A 53 19.77 -5.76 -9.04
C GLY A 53 19.96 -5.76 -7.53
N SER A 54 19.09 -5.02 -6.82
CA SER A 54 19.16 -4.84 -5.38
C SER A 54 17.83 -5.05 -4.67
N ILE A 55 17.89 -5.45 -3.39
CA ILE A 55 16.72 -5.47 -2.49
C ILE A 55 17.04 -4.62 -1.27
N GLU A 56 16.16 -3.66 -1.00
CA GLU A 56 16.23 -2.75 0.14
C GLU A 56 15.08 -3.06 1.11
N LEU A 57 15.43 -3.17 2.39
CA LEU A 57 14.51 -3.53 3.47
C LEU A 57 14.45 -2.39 4.50
N TRP A 58 13.25 -2.13 5.01
CA TRP A 58 13.04 -1.28 6.17
C TRP A 58 13.16 -2.10 7.45
N ASN A 59 13.53 -1.45 8.56
CA ASN A 59 13.64 -2.16 9.85
C ASN A 59 12.22 -2.45 10.37
N VAL A 60 11.75 -3.68 10.20
CA VAL A 60 10.42 -4.13 10.63
C VAL A 60 10.18 -3.92 12.14
N TYR A 61 11.25 -3.82 12.95
CA TYR A 61 11.15 -3.61 14.40
C TYR A 61 10.95 -2.15 14.81
N GLU A 62 10.93 -1.18 13.88
CA GLU A 62 10.49 0.17 14.21
C GLU A 62 9.03 0.15 14.70
N ASP A 63 8.74 0.88 15.79
CA ASP A 63 7.42 0.91 16.42
C ASP A 63 6.28 1.23 15.43
N GLN A 64 6.56 2.10 14.46
CA GLN A 64 5.60 2.47 13.41
C GLN A 64 5.20 1.29 12.52
N PHE A 65 6.14 0.40 12.18
CA PHE A 65 5.86 -0.79 11.36
C PHE A 65 5.28 -1.93 12.20
N GLN A 66 5.69 -2.06 13.47
CA GLN A 66 5.07 -2.99 14.41
C GLN A 66 3.62 -2.61 14.74
N CYS A 67 3.30 -1.33 14.83
CA CYS A 67 1.94 -0.83 15.02
C CYS A 67 1.02 -1.25 13.87
N VAL A 68 1.45 -0.98 12.62
CA VAL A 68 0.60 -1.22 11.45
C VAL A 68 0.71 -2.64 10.88
N GLY A 69 1.67 -3.43 11.39
CA GLY A 69 1.81 -4.85 11.10
C GLY A 69 2.34 -5.14 9.70
N VAL A 70 3.29 -4.36 9.20
CA VAL A 70 3.79 -4.49 7.82
C VAL A 70 5.31 -4.46 7.70
N GLU A 71 5.83 -5.06 6.62
CA GLU A 71 7.23 -4.89 6.19
C GLU A 71 7.26 -4.25 4.80
N PRO A 72 7.78 -3.02 4.68
CA PRO A 72 8.10 -2.43 3.39
C PRO A 72 9.38 -3.01 2.77
N VAL A 73 9.34 -3.20 1.45
CA VAL A 73 10.48 -3.68 0.66
C VAL A 73 10.54 -2.93 -0.66
N ARG A 74 11.75 -2.54 -1.08
CA ARG A 74 12.00 -1.98 -2.41
C ARG A 74 12.93 -2.91 -3.16
N LYS A 75 12.60 -3.20 -4.42
CA LYS A 75 13.43 -3.97 -5.34
C LYS A 75 13.78 -3.12 -6.54
N THR A 76 15.04 -3.16 -6.93
CA THR A 76 15.53 -2.61 -8.20
C THR A 76 16.03 -3.79 -9.03
N ILE A 77 15.54 -3.92 -10.25
CA ILE A 77 15.90 -5.04 -11.14
C ILE A 77 16.41 -4.46 -12.44
N HIS A 78 17.66 -4.76 -12.74
CA HIS A 78 18.35 -4.28 -13.94
C HIS A 78 17.79 -4.92 -15.21
N PRO A 79 18.00 -4.29 -16.39
CA PRO A 79 17.66 -4.90 -17.67
C PRO A 79 18.17 -6.34 -17.78
N ASN A 80 17.37 -7.20 -18.42
CA ASN A 80 17.64 -8.63 -18.62
C ASN A 80 17.93 -9.39 -17.31
N SER A 81 17.29 -9.01 -16.22
CA SER A 81 17.47 -9.66 -14.91
C SER A 81 16.16 -10.20 -14.36
N LEU A 82 16.25 -11.30 -13.61
CA LEU A 82 15.14 -12.06 -13.04
C LEU A 82 15.21 -12.05 -11.51
N SER A 83 14.19 -11.49 -10.85
CA SER A 83 13.93 -11.78 -9.43
C SER A 83 13.43 -13.22 -9.32
N LEU A 84 14.18 -14.04 -8.60
CA LEU A 84 13.88 -15.46 -8.45
C LEU A 84 12.52 -15.70 -7.75
N PRO A 85 11.83 -16.82 -8.07
CA PRO A 85 10.51 -17.11 -7.52
C PRO A 85 10.54 -17.33 -6.01
N SER A 86 9.52 -16.79 -5.33
CA SER A 86 9.30 -16.97 -3.89
C SER A 86 7.81 -16.93 -3.55
N PHE A 87 7.43 -17.60 -2.46
CA PHE A 87 6.10 -17.49 -1.86
C PHE A 87 6.20 -16.98 -0.42
N HIS A 88 5.07 -16.49 0.10
CA HIS A 88 5.01 -15.80 1.38
C HIS A 88 3.75 -16.21 2.14
N PRO A 89 3.79 -16.30 3.48
CA PRO A 89 2.62 -16.63 4.30
C PRO A 89 1.66 -15.44 4.46
N TYR A 90 2.00 -14.26 3.93
CA TYR A 90 1.21 -13.02 4.00
C TYR A 90 0.87 -12.46 2.61
N PRO A 91 -0.29 -11.78 2.47
CA PRO A 91 -0.60 -10.96 1.30
C PRO A 91 0.42 -9.83 1.09
N ARG A 92 0.59 -9.43 -0.18
CA ARG A 92 1.44 -8.29 -0.56
C ARG A 92 0.76 -7.47 -1.64
N LEU A 93 0.95 -6.16 -1.57
CA LEU A 93 0.73 -5.26 -2.71
C LEU A 93 2.07 -4.78 -3.23
N VAL A 94 2.23 -4.83 -4.55
CA VAL A 94 3.42 -4.35 -5.24
C VAL A 94 3.02 -3.19 -6.13
N PHE A 95 3.61 -2.03 -5.90
CA PHE A 95 3.55 -0.89 -6.79
C PHE A 95 4.81 -0.87 -7.64
N ILE A 96 4.65 -0.80 -8.96
CA ILE A 96 5.77 -0.64 -9.88
C ILE A 96 5.92 0.85 -10.15
N GLU A 97 6.98 1.46 -9.62
CA GLU A 97 7.31 2.88 -9.83
C GLU A 97 7.77 3.12 -11.27
N GLN A 98 8.58 2.20 -11.81
CA GLN A 98 9.15 2.25 -13.15
C GLN A 98 9.22 0.83 -13.73
N GLY A 99 8.86 0.64 -15.00
CA GLY A 99 8.77 -0.67 -15.68
C GLY A 99 7.43 -1.42 -15.46
N ALA A 100 7.29 -2.65 -15.96
CA ALA A 100 6.06 -3.47 -15.82
C ALA A 100 6.42 -4.97 -15.72
N VAL A 101 5.88 -5.74 -14.76
CA VAL A 101 6.31 -7.15 -14.58
C VAL A 101 5.37 -8.08 -13.77
N HIS A 102 5.52 -9.42 -13.91
CA HIS A 102 4.95 -10.47 -13.04
C HIS A 102 5.87 -11.72 -12.98
N TRP A 103 6.30 -12.19 -11.77
CA TRP A 103 7.64 -12.81 -11.51
C TRP A 103 8.74 -12.04 -12.26
N THR A 104 9.64 -11.42 -11.51
CA THR A 104 10.10 -10.13 -12.01
C THR A 104 11.27 -10.26 -12.97
N TYR A 105 11.01 -10.58 -14.25
CA TYR A 105 11.96 -10.44 -15.35
C TYR A 105 11.83 -9.08 -15.99
N ASN A 106 12.91 -8.30 -15.96
CA ASN A 106 12.97 -7.02 -16.64
C ASN A 106 13.41 -7.23 -18.10
N ASP A 107 12.46 -7.28 -19.02
CA ASP A 107 12.68 -7.30 -20.47
C ASP A 107 12.80 -5.89 -21.09
N GLY A 108 12.69 -4.86 -20.26
CA GLY A 108 12.84 -3.46 -20.64
C GLY A 108 14.30 -3.00 -20.70
N ASN A 109 14.48 -1.75 -21.14
CA ASN A 109 15.79 -1.09 -21.25
C ASN A 109 16.11 -0.19 -20.04
N GLN A 110 15.22 -0.10 -19.07
CA GLN A 110 15.36 0.70 -17.85
C GLN A 110 15.20 -0.20 -16.63
N ASP A 111 15.77 0.21 -15.50
CA ASP A 111 15.57 -0.49 -14.24
C ASP A 111 14.07 -0.55 -13.88
N VAL A 112 13.62 -1.72 -13.43
CA VAL A 112 12.32 -1.85 -12.78
C VAL A 112 12.50 -1.52 -11.30
N VAL A 113 11.75 -0.54 -10.80
CA VAL A 113 11.69 -0.24 -9.37
C VAL A 113 10.32 -0.63 -8.82
N ALA A 114 10.30 -1.59 -7.91
CA ALA A 114 9.08 -2.11 -7.29
C ALA A 114 9.10 -1.87 -5.78
N VAL A 115 8.07 -1.21 -5.26
CA VAL A 115 7.85 -1.03 -3.83
C VAL A 115 6.71 -1.93 -3.40
N ALA A 116 6.94 -2.76 -2.39
CA ALA A 116 5.98 -3.71 -1.88
C ALA A 116 5.74 -3.52 -0.39
N ILE A 117 4.49 -3.64 0.03
CA ILE A 117 4.10 -3.76 1.43
C ILE A 117 3.64 -5.19 1.69
N ARG A 118 4.24 -5.82 2.70
CA ARG A 118 3.91 -7.16 3.18
C ARG A 118 3.03 -7.05 4.42
N ASP A 119 1.79 -7.52 4.35
CA ASP A 119 0.83 -7.43 5.47
C ASP A 119 1.05 -8.57 6.47
N LEU A 120 2.03 -8.40 7.35
CA LEU A 120 2.43 -9.43 8.32
C LEU A 120 1.33 -9.75 9.34
N ASN A 121 0.45 -8.78 9.60
CA ASN A 121 -0.68 -8.92 10.53
C ASN A 121 -2.00 -9.31 9.84
N ASN A 122 -1.91 -9.83 8.60
CA ASN A 122 -3.09 -10.34 7.90
C ASN A 122 -3.53 -11.69 8.48
N PRO A 123 -4.84 -11.96 8.64
CA PRO A 123 -5.33 -13.26 9.11
C PRO A 123 -4.92 -14.46 8.24
N ALA A 124 -4.53 -14.23 6.98
CA ALA A 124 -3.96 -15.28 6.14
C ALA A 124 -2.58 -15.76 6.64
N ASN A 125 -1.84 -14.92 7.37
CA ASN A 125 -0.58 -15.29 8.00
C ASN A 125 -0.84 -15.93 9.37
N GLN A 126 -0.78 -17.26 9.42
CA GLN A 126 -1.03 -18.06 10.62
C GLN A 126 0.22 -18.39 11.43
N LEU A 127 1.37 -17.81 11.06
CA LEU A 127 2.64 -18.05 11.75
C LEU A 127 2.80 -17.04 12.91
N ASP A 128 3.50 -15.95 12.64
CA ASP A 128 3.65 -14.80 13.54
C ASP A 128 4.01 -13.57 12.69
N MET A 129 4.26 -12.43 13.33
CA MET A 129 4.59 -11.16 12.65
C MET A 129 6.05 -11.04 12.19
N GLN A 130 6.79 -12.14 12.04
CA GLN A 130 8.12 -12.12 11.42
C GLN A 130 8.03 -12.32 9.91
N PRO A 131 8.76 -11.52 9.13
CA PRO A 131 8.79 -11.67 7.68
C PRO A 131 9.53 -12.95 7.28
N ARG A 132 8.81 -13.92 6.70
CA ARG A 132 9.36 -15.19 6.20
C ARG A 132 9.13 -15.37 4.70
N PRO A 133 10.07 -14.96 3.84
CA PRO A 133 10.06 -15.35 2.45
C PRO A 133 10.52 -16.81 2.30
N PHE A 134 9.78 -17.60 1.52
CA PHE A 134 10.20 -18.95 1.13
C PHE A 134 10.63 -18.93 -0.34
N TYR A 135 11.92 -19.10 -0.59
CA TYR A 135 12.50 -19.03 -1.92
C TYR A 135 12.44 -20.39 -2.62
N LEU A 136 12.08 -20.40 -3.90
CA LEU A 136 12.06 -21.61 -4.72
C LEU A 136 13.36 -21.78 -5.53
N ALA A 137 14.21 -20.77 -5.56
CA ALA A 137 15.50 -20.83 -6.23
C ALA A 137 16.49 -19.88 -5.58
N GLY A 138 17.78 -20.12 -5.86
CA GLY A 138 18.87 -19.31 -5.36
C GLY A 138 19.29 -19.69 -3.94
N GLY A 139 20.27 -18.94 -3.45
CA GLY A 139 20.88 -19.11 -2.15
C GLY A 139 22.05 -18.15 -2.02
N SER A 140 22.40 -17.79 -0.79
CA SER A 140 23.63 -17.06 -0.50
C SER A 140 24.25 -17.59 0.77
N ALA A 141 25.53 -17.97 0.70
CA ALA A 141 26.39 -17.97 1.89
C ALA A 141 26.54 -16.50 2.37
N SER A 142 26.68 -16.28 3.67
CA SER A 142 26.58 -14.96 4.34
C SER A 142 27.12 -13.79 3.51
N GLN A 143 26.22 -12.95 2.96
CA GLN A 143 26.63 -11.65 2.46
C GLN A 143 26.82 -10.74 3.68
N SER A 144 28.04 -10.20 3.84
CA SER A 144 28.28 -9.10 4.76
C SER A 144 27.41 -7.91 4.33
N SER A 145 26.43 -7.54 5.15
CA SER A 145 25.69 -6.29 4.95
C SER A 145 26.67 -5.12 4.99
N THR A 146 26.59 -4.21 4.02
CA THR A 146 27.35 -2.96 4.08
C THR A 146 26.72 -2.08 5.18
N PRO A 147 27.45 -1.68 6.24
CA PRO A 147 26.86 -0.85 7.29
C PRO A 147 26.53 0.55 6.75
N TRP A 148 25.26 0.93 6.72
CA TRP A 148 24.87 2.34 6.56
C TRP A 148 25.07 3.06 7.89
N GLN A 149 25.94 4.08 7.93
CA GLN A 149 26.20 4.88 9.12
C GLN A 149 25.09 5.92 9.37
N GLN A 150 24.27 5.72 10.40
CA GLN A 150 23.99 6.73 11.44
C GLN A 150 22.99 6.20 12.49
N GLY A 151 23.31 6.41 13.78
CA GLY A 151 22.33 6.48 14.88
C GLY A 151 22.30 5.28 15.83
N LYS A 152 22.69 5.54 17.09
CA LYS A 152 22.80 4.63 18.25
C LYS A 152 21.66 3.60 18.40
N GLY A 153 22.03 2.32 18.44
CA GLY A 153 21.18 1.22 18.92
C GLY A 153 21.67 -0.12 18.39
N SER A 154 22.64 -0.73 19.07
CA SER A 154 23.11 -2.09 18.75
C SER A 154 22.05 -3.14 19.11
N GLN A 155 21.19 -3.47 18.16
CA GLN A 155 20.39 -4.70 18.18
C GLN A 155 20.81 -5.57 17.00
N GLN A 156 21.28 -6.77 17.35
CA GLN A 156 21.58 -7.93 16.50
C GLN A 156 21.27 -7.75 15.00
N GLN A 157 22.25 -7.25 14.24
CA GLN A 157 22.22 -7.28 12.78
C GLN A 157 22.34 -8.75 12.35
N GLY A 158 21.20 -9.39 12.11
CA GLY A 158 21.15 -10.72 11.53
C GLY A 158 21.73 -10.69 10.11
N SER A 159 22.76 -11.50 9.88
CA SER A 159 23.17 -11.88 8.51
C SER A 159 21.93 -12.43 7.78
N PHE A 160 21.54 -11.84 6.66
CA PHE A 160 20.50 -12.38 5.80
C PHE A 160 21.04 -13.63 5.07
N ASN A 161 21.04 -14.75 5.78
CA ASN A 161 21.29 -16.05 5.19
C ASN A 161 19.96 -16.57 4.66
N PHE A 162 19.88 -16.84 3.36
CA PHE A 162 18.71 -17.46 2.76
C PHE A 162 19.16 -18.64 1.90
N GLN A 163 18.38 -19.71 1.97
CA GLN A 163 18.48 -20.89 1.13
C GLN A 163 17.09 -21.14 0.54
N ASN A 164 17.04 -21.73 -0.65
CA ASN A 164 15.76 -22.16 -1.22
C ASN A 164 15.20 -23.36 -0.44
N ILE A 165 13.90 -23.60 -0.54
CA ILE A 165 13.24 -24.70 0.20
C ILE A 165 13.74 -26.08 -0.23
N PHE A 166 14.21 -26.22 -1.48
CA PHE A 166 14.62 -27.51 -2.01
C PHE A 166 15.87 -28.03 -1.31
N SER A 167 16.76 -27.13 -0.86
CA SER A 167 17.99 -27.51 -0.14
C SER A 167 17.75 -28.26 1.17
N GLY A 168 16.53 -28.22 1.71
CA GLY A 168 16.16 -28.91 2.95
C GLY A 168 15.58 -30.31 2.76
N PHE A 169 15.25 -30.72 1.54
CA PHE A 169 14.69 -32.05 1.25
C PHE A 169 15.78 -33.07 0.89
N ASP A 170 15.47 -34.35 1.08
CA ASP A 170 16.32 -35.43 0.58
C ASP A 170 16.37 -35.43 -0.96
N THR A 171 17.59 -35.54 -1.51
CA THR A 171 17.83 -35.46 -2.95
C THR A 171 17.17 -36.61 -3.71
N GLU A 172 17.23 -37.84 -3.20
CA GLU A 172 16.69 -39.02 -3.89
C GLU A 172 15.15 -39.01 -3.84
N LEU A 173 14.56 -38.60 -2.71
CA LEU A 173 13.12 -38.42 -2.59
C LEU A 173 12.59 -37.36 -3.55
N LEU A 174 13.28 -36.22 -3.69
CA LEU A 174 12.91 -35.21 -4.69
C LEU A 174 13.10 -35.72 -6.12
N ALA A 175 14.18 -36.47 -6.39
CA ALA A 175 14.42 -37.06 -7.70
C ALA A 175 13.30 -38.02 -8.10
N GLU A 176 12.83 -38.84 -7.17
CA GLU A 176 11.66 -39.69 -7.34
C GLU A 176 10.38 -38.86 -7.58
N ALA A 177 10.12 -37.84 -6.75
CA ALA A 177 8.93 -37.00 -6.85
C ALA A 177 8.85 -36.22 -8.18
N PHE A 178 9.99 -35.74 -8.68
CA PHE A 178 10.09 -35.07 -9.98
C PHE A 178 10.25 -36.03 -11.16
N ASN A 179 10.44 -37.33 -10.90
CA ASN A 179 10.84 -38.33 -11.89
C ASN A 179 12.01 -37.83 -12.76
N SER A 180 13.08 -37.40 -12.10
CA SER A 180 14.21 -36.68 -12.71
C SER A 180 15.55 -37.21 -12.20
N ASP A 181 16.64 -36.90 -12.93
CA ASP A 181 18.00 -37.27 -12.54
C ASP A 181 18.37 -36.58 -11.20
N PRO A 182 18.89 -37.31 -10.19
CA PRO A 182 19.37 -36.73 -8.94
C PRO A 182 20.38 -35.58 -9.12
N GLN A 183 21.17 -35.56 -10.21
CA GLN A 183 22.07 -34.44 -10.51
C GLN A 183 21.33 -33.14 -10.81
N ILE A 184 20.17 -33.21 -11.48
CA ILE A 184 19.33 -32.03 -11.75
C ILE A 184 18.75 -31.52 -10.42
N VAL A 185 18.32 -32.43 -9.54
CA VAL A 185 17.84 -32.08 -8.21
C VAL A 185 18.94 -31.43 -7.37
N ARG A 186 20.17 -31.96 -7.39
CA ARG A 186 21.31 -31.31 -6.72
C ARG A 186 21.53 -29.89 -7.24
N ALA A 187 21.44 -29.67 -8.56
CA ALA A 187 21.57 -28.32 -9.12
C ALA A 187 20.45 -27.36 -8.66
N MET A 188 19.24 -27.85 -8.38
CA MET A 188 18.15 -27.07 -7.80
C MET A 188 18.39 -26.75 -6.31
N GLN A 189 19.03 -27.66 -5.58
CA GLN A 189 19.33 -27.52 -4.15
C GLN A 189 20.57 -26.64 -3.88
N GLU A 190 21.56 -26.67 -4.77
CA GLU A 190 22.84 -25.98 -4.60
C GLU A 190 22.73 -24.45 -4.70
N SER A 191 23.22 -23.76 -3.67
CA SER A 191 23.46 -22.32 -3.73
C SER A 191 24.65 -22.02 -4.63
N ARG A 192 24.40 -21.49 -5.82
CA ARG A 192 25.45 -20.97 -6.72
C ARG A 192 25.92 -19.56 -6.35
N ASN A 193 25.53 -19.04 -5.18
CA ASN A 193 25.83 -17.69 -4.68
C ASN A 193 25.48 -16.55 -5.68
N ARG A 194 24.51 -16.78 -6.56
CA ARG A 194 23.99 -15.77 -7.50
C ARG A 194 22.94 -14.85 -6.87
N GLY A 195 22.55 -15.12 -5.62
CA GLY A 195 21.61 -14.29 -4.88
C GLY A 195 20.16 -14.48 -5.33
N LEU A 196 19.36 -13.42 -5.16
CA LEU A 196 17.90 -13.42 -5.42
C LEU A 196 17.48 -12.74 -6.72
N ILE A 197 18.39 -11.97 -7.33
CA ILE A 197 18.15 -11.29 -8.60
C ILE A 197 19.32 -11.63 -9.51
N VAL A 198 19.06 -12.39 -10.57
CA VAL A 198 20.09 -12.98 -11.43
C VAL A 198 20.01 -12.38 -12.83
N THR A 199 21.15 -12.20 -13.50
CA THR A 199 21.16 -11.80 -14.90
C THR A 199 20.85 -13.00 -15.80
N VAL A 200 20.11 -12.74 -16.86
CA VAL A 200 19.73 -13.70 -17.89
C VAL A 200 20.62 -13.47 -19.12
N GLN A 201 21.34 -14.50 -19.55
CA GLN A 201 22.30 -14.39 -20.65
C GLN A 201 21.64 -14.26 -22.02
N GLN A 202 20.52 -14.95 -22.22
CA GLN A 202 19.73 -14.90 -23.45
C GLN A 202 18.32 -14.45 -23.11
N PRO A 203 17.71 -13.56 -23.90
CA PRO A 203 16.34 -13.12 -23.65
C PRO A 203 15.41 -14.32 -23.46
N MET A 204 14.69 -14.33 -22.34
CA MET A 204 13.78 -15.42 -22.06
C MET A 204 12.62 -15.42 -23.05
N GLN A 205 12.23 -16.61 -23.49
CA GLN A 205 11.11 -16.82 -24.40
C GLN A 205 9.90 -17.31 -23.62
N PHE A 206 8.75 -16.69 -23.87
CA PHE A 206 7.48 -17.03 -23.22
C PHE A 206 6.40 -17.19 -24.27
N VAL A 207 5.40 -18.02 -23.95
CA VAL A 207 4.17 -18.08 -24.74
C VAL A 207 3.33 -16.85 -24.35
N THR A 208 3.40 -15.80 -25.17
CA THR A 208 2.56 -14.60 -25.04
C THR A 208 1.58 -14.51 -26.21
N PRO A 209 0.35 -14.00 -26.01
CA PRO A 209 -0.57 -13.75 -27.12
C PRO A 209 -0.02 -12.68 -28.05
N ASP A 210 -0.17 -12.86 -29.37
CA ASP A 210 0.17 -11.84 -30.36
C ASP A 210 -0.67 -10.57 -30.14
N GLU A 211 -0.01 -9.42 -29.89
CA GLU A 211 -0.68 -8.14 -29.60
C GLU A 211 -1.64 -7.71 -30.73
N GLN A 212 -1.38 -8.12 -31.97
CA GLN A 212 -2.22 -7.78 -33.14
C GLN A 212 -3.59 -8.49 -33.15
N GLN A 213 -3.75 -9.62 -32.45
CA GLN A 213 -5.02 -10.37 -32.47
C GLN A 213 -6.01 -9.89 -31.40
N GLN A 214 -5.56 -9.23 -30.33
CA GLN A 214 -6.45 -8.81 -29.23
C GLN A 214 -7.52 -7.79 -29.64
N GLY A 215 -7.26 -6.98 -30.68
CA GLY A 215 -8.22 -6.02 -31.21
C GLY A 215 -9.37 -6.65 -32.01
N GLN A 216 -9.14 -7.81 -32.62
CA GLN A 216 -10.11 -8.48 -33.50
C GLN A 216 -10.91 -9.58 -32.78
N SER A 217 -10.33 -10.27 -31.80
CA SER A 217 -10.98 -11.37 -31.09
C SER A 217 -12.16 -10.94 -30.21
N ARG A 218 -12.18 -9.68 -29.74
CA ARG A 218 -13.30 -9.15 -28.93
C ARG A 218 -14.62 -9.02 -29.69
N GLN A 219 -14.60 -8.98 -31.03
CA GLN A 219 -15.83 -8.89 -31.84
C GLN A 219 -16.36 -10.25 -32.32
N GLN A 220 -15.57 -11.33 -32.25
CA GLN A 220 -15.98 -12.63 -32.81
C GLN A 220 -16.46 -13.68 -31.78
N GLN A 221 -16.25 -13.46 -30.48
CA GLN A 221 -16.70 -14.39 -29.42
C GLN A 221 -18.05 -14.02 -28.77
N ALA A 222 -18.86 -13.17 -29.40
CA ALA A 222 -20.21 -12.85 -28.91
C ALA A 222 -21.29 -13.86 -29.32
N GLY A 223 -20.92 -15.04 -29.84
CA GLY A 223 -21.90 -16.00 -30.33
C GLY A 223 -21.39 -17.43 -30.36
N ARG A 224 -21.46 -18.13 -29.22
CA ARG A 224 -21.79 -19.56 -29.13
C ARG A 224 -21.77 -20.07 -27.68
N GLY A 225 -22.94 -20.57 -27.24
CA GLY A 225 -23.04 -21.68 -26.29
C GLY A 225 -23.06 -21.32 -24.81
N GLY A 226 -24.24 -21.41 -24.19
CA GLY A 226 -24.42 -21.36 -22.74
C GLY A 226 -23.86 -22.60 -22.04
N GLY A 227 -22.61 -22.50 -21.58
CA GLY A 227 -22.07 -23.28 -20.46
C GLY A 227 -21.91 -22.36 -19.25
N LEU A 228 -21.98 -22.90 -18.04
CA LEU A 228 -21.51 -22.19 -16.85
C LEU A 228 -19.99 -22.01 -16.98
N ASN A 229 -19.45 -20.82 -16.69
CA ASN A 229 -18.02 -20.55 -16.75
C ASN A 229 -17.23 -21.57 -15.90
N GLY A 230 -16.14 -22.12 -16.45
CA GLY A 230 -15.22 -23.01 -15.73
C GLY A 230 -14.27 -22.28 -14.77
N LEU A 231 -13.36 -23.01 -14.13
CA LEU A 231 -12.36 -22.41 -13.22
C LEU A 231 -11.38 -21.50 -13.96
N GLU A 232 -11.04 -21.87 -15.19
CA GLU A 232 -10.19 -21.14 -16.13
C GLU A 232 -10.76 -19.76 -16.49
N GLU A 233 -12.08 -19.67 -16.64
CA GLU A 233 -12.81 -18.44 -16.97
C GLU A 233 -13.26 -17.63 -15.73
N THR A 234 -12.95 -18.11 -14.52
CA THR A 234 -13.36 -17.46 -13.25
C THR A 234 -12.17 -17.15 -12.36
N ILE A 235 -11.79 -18.06 -11.45
CA ILE A 235 -10.80 -17.79 -10.40
C ILE A 235 -9.37 -17.79 -10.95
N CYS A 236 -9.07 -18.60 -11.97
CA CYS A 236 -7.73 -18.70 -12.55
C CYS A 236 -7.37 -17.51 -13.44
N SER A 237 -8.38 -16.81 -13.99
CA SER A 237 -8.22 -15.60 -14.82
C SER A 237 -8.55 -14.31 -14.07
N ALA A 238 -8.64 -14.36 -12.73
CA ALA A 238 -8.89 -13.20 -11.91
C ALA A 238 -7.84 -12.11 -12.16
N LYS A 239 -8.30 -10.86 -12.35
CA LYS A 239 -7.42 -9.71 -12.58
C LYS A 239 -6.56 -9.43 -11.35
N LEU A 240 -5.23 -9.44 -11.53
CA LEU A 240 -4.25 -9.17 -10.46
C LEU A 240 -3.56 -7.80 -10.60
N LEU A 241 -3.64 -7.19 -11.78
CA LEU A 241 -2.94 -5.94 -12.10
C LEU A 241 -3.94 -4.80 -12.33
N TYR A 242 -3.62 -3.61 -11.82
CA TYR A 242 -4.38 -2.39 -12.06
C TYR A 242 -3.42 -1.21 -12.27
N ASN A 243 -3.64 -0.42 -13.32
CA ASN A 243 -2.83 0.76 -13.60
C ASN A 243 -3.39 1.99 -12.86
N LEU A 244 -2.68 2.45 -11.84
CA LEU A 244 -3.06 3.62 -11.02
C LEU A 244 -2.70 4.98 -11.64
N ASP A 245 -2.04 5.00 -12.80
CA ASP A 245 -1.55 6.22 -13.45
C ASP A 245 -2.54 6.80 -14.48
N SER A 246 -3.63 6.08 -14.76
CA SER A 246 -4.65 6.49 -15.71
C SER A 246 -5.22 7.86 -15.35
N GLN A 247 -4.97 8.87 -16.20
CA GLN A 247 -5.47 10.22 -15.97
C GLN A 247 -6.99 10.32 -16.10
N ARG A 248 -7.62 9.43 -16.88
CA ARG A 248 -9.06 9.45 -17.14
C ARG A 248 -9.89 8.83 -16.01
N GLU A 249 -9.25 8.20 -15.03
CA GLU A 249 -9.91 7.43 -13.97
C GLU A 249 -9.70 8.05 -12.57
N ALA A 250 -9.34 9.34 -12.51
CA ALA A 250 -9.21 10.06 -11.24
C ALA A 250 -10.54 10.06 -10.48
N ASP A 251 -10.52 9.50 -9.26
CA ASP A 251 -11.69 9.44 -8.38
C ASP A 251 -11.95 10.78 -7.69
N VAL A 252 -10.88 11.56 -7.45
CA VAL A 252 -10.97 12.95 -7.01
C VAL A 252 -10.01 13.77 -7.85
N TYR A 253 -10.49 14.89 -8.40
CA TYR A 253 -9.72 15.74 -9.28
C TYR A 253 -10.01 17.22 -9.00
N SER A 254 -8.94 18.01 -8.93
CA SER A 254 -9.01 19.47 -8.96
C SER A 254 -7.87 19.99 -9.82
N ARG A 255 -8.19 20.78 -10.85
CA ARG A 255 -7.19 21.35 -11.77
C ARG A 255 -6.10 22.13 -11.04
N GLN A 256 -6.45 22.82 -9.96
CA GLN A 256 -5.56 23.71 -9.21
C GLN A 256 -4.89 23.02 -8.01
N ALA A 257 -5.39 21.87 -7.56
CA ALA A 257 -4.88 21.20 -6.36
C ALA A 257 -4.22 19.86 -6.63
N GLY A 258 -4.73 19.03 -7.55
CA GLY A 258 -4.18 17.71 -7.80
C GLY A 258 -5.20 16.64 -8.20
N LYS A 259 -4.83 15.37 -7.97
CA LYS A 259 -5.68 14.20 -8.25
C LYS A 259 -5.42 13.04 -7.29
N LEU A 260 -6.41 12.19 -7.12
CA LEU A 260 -6.34 10.92 -6.40
C LEU A 260 -6.94 9.80 -7.25
N ASN A 261 -6.26 8.66 -7.30
CA ASN A 261 -6.74 7.41 -7.85
C ASN A 261 -6.73 6.36 -6.74
N TYR A 262 -7.85 5.69 -6.50
CA TYR A 262 -7.96 4.56 -5.60
C TYR A 262 -8.02 3.25 -6.39
N VAL A 263 -7.47 2.19 -5.83
CA VAL A 263 -7.76 0.81 -6.22
C VAL A 263 -8.14 0.02 -4.97
N ASN A 264 -9.35 -0.54 -4.98
CA ASN A 264 -9.97 -1.26 -3.88
C ASN A 264 -10.72 -2.49 -4.43
N GLN A 265 -11.41 -3.24 -3.58
CA GLN A 265 -12.17 -4.43 -3.99
C GLN A 265 -13.16 -4.23 -5.15
N HIS A 266 -13.63 -3.00 -5.39
CA HIS A 266 -14.57 -2.71 -6.48
C HIS A 266 -13.87 -2.55 -7.84
N LYS A 267 -12.64 -2.05 -7.85
CA LYS A 267 -11.83 -1.88 -9.08
C LYS A 267 -10.94 -3.08 -9.39
N LEU A 268 -10.53 -3.81 -8.35
CA LEU A 268 -9.68 -4.99 -8.46
C LEU A 268 -10.18 -6.07 -7.45
N PRO A 269 -11.10 -6.97 -7.86
CA PRO A 269 -11.80 -7.88 -6.96
C PRO A 269 -10.92 -8.76 -6.07
N VAL A 270 -9.71 -9.12 -6.51
CA VAL A 270 -8.76 -9.91 -5.69
C VAL A 270 -8.44 -9.23 -4.35
N LEU A 271 -8.54 -7.90 -4.29
CA LEU A 271 -8.33 -7.12 -3.07
C LEU A 271 -9.34 -7.44 -1.96
N SER A 272 -10.50 -8.02 -2.29
CA SER A 272 -11.44 -8.51 -1.28
C SER A 272 -10.84 -9.66 -0.47
N TYR A 273 -10.09 -10.55 -1.12
CA TYR A 273 -9.40 -11.68 -0.47
C TYR A 273 -8.14 -11.25 0.27
N LEU A 274 -7.39 -10.31 -0.30
CA LEU A 274 -6.14 -9.81 0.31
C LEU A 274 -6.40 -8.90 1.51
N ASP A 275 -7.59 -8.31 1.62
CA ASP A 275 -7.95 -7.30 2.62
C ASP A 275 -7.04 -6.05 2.58
N LEU A 276 -6.65 -5.64 1.37
CA LEU A 276 -5.74 -4.53 1.10
C LEU A 276 -6.31 -3.59 0.03
N SER A 277 -5.82 -2.36 -0.02
CA SER A 277 -6.10 -1.40 -1.10
C SER A 277 -4.92 -0.46 -1.30
N ALA A 278 -4.95 0.33 -2.37
CA ALA A 278 -3.95 1.35 -2.61
C ALA A 278 -4.57 2.64 -3.15
N GLU A 279 -3.80 3.71 -3.04
CA GLU A 279 -4.13 5.05 -3.52
C GLU A 279 -2.89 5.66 -4.15
N LYS A 280 -3.02 6.24 -5.34
CA LYS A 280 -1.98 7.10 -5.91
C LYS A 280 -2.47 8.53 -5.90
N GLY A 281 -1.66 9.42 -5.34
CA GLY A 281 -1.98 10.84 -5.24
C GLY A 281 -0.94 11.72 -5.89
N TYR A 282 -1.41 12.87 -6.37
CA TYR A 282 -0.58 13.96 -6.87
C TYR A 282 -1.16 15.28 -6.38
N LEU A 283 -0.32 16.12 -5.79
CA LEU A 283 -0.63 17.49 -5.44
C LEU A 283 0.19 18.44 -6.33
N GLN A 284 -0.49 19.48 -6.82
CA GLN A 284 0.14 20.63 -7.44
C GLN A 284 1.04 21.37 -6.43
N PRO A 285 1.98 22.20 -6.89
CA PRO A 285 2.81 23.03 -6.01
C PRO A 285 1.97 23.79 -4.98
N ASN A 286 2.39 23.73 -3.71
CA ASN A 286 1.74 24.41 -2.58
C ASN A 286 0.29 23.98 -2.27
N ALA A 287 -0.25 22.98 -2.99
CA ALA A 287 -1.59 22.46 -2.72
C ALA A 287 -1.61 21.69 -1.39
N LEU A 288 -2.78 21.67 -0.76
CA LEU A 288 -2.98 21.05 0.55
C LEU A 288 -3.89 19.82 0.40
N PHE A 289 -3.47 18.71 0.98
CA PHE A 289 -4.34 17.57 1.20
C PHE A 289 -5.11 17.79 2.50
N SER A 290 -6.44 17.76 2.44
CA SER A 290 -7.32 18.07 3.56
C SER A 290 -6.90 17.31 4.82
N PRO A 291 -6.90 17.97 5.99
CA PRO A 291 -6.83 17.25 7.25
C PRO A 291 -7.94 16.20 7.29
N HIS A 292 -7.58 14.97 7.65
CA HIS A 292 -8.49 13.83 7.69
C HIS A 292 -7.94 12.74 8.61
N TRP A 293 -8.75 11.73 8.94
CA TRP A 293 -8.28 10.48 9.53
C TRP A 293 -8.80 9.28 8.75
N ALA A 294 -8.03 8.20 8.74
CA ALA A 294 -8.46 6.91 8.20
C ALA A 294 -9.33 6.18 9.22
N VAL A 295 -10.53 5.75 8.82
CA VAL A 295 -11.55 5.20 9.72
C VAL A 295 -11.36 3.71 9.97
N ASN A 296 -10.90 2.95 8.97
CA ASN A 296 -10.89 1.48 9.02
C ASN A 296 -9.58 0.84 8.52
N ASN A 297 -8.52 1.62 8.36
CA ASN A 297 -7.23 1.19 7.83
C ASN A 297 -6.07 2.00 8.42
N HIS A 298 -4.88 1.40 8.41
CA HIS A 298 -3.60 2.13 8.43
C HIS A 298 -3.26 2.56 7.01
N ALA A 299 -2.47 3.62 6.85
CA ALA A 299 -1.92 4.03 5.56
C ALA A 299 -0.39 4.06 5.59
N ILE A 300 0.24 3.46 4.59
CA ILE A 300 1.69 3.42 4.41
C ILE A 300 1.99 4.14 3.11
N LEU A 301 2.48 5.37 3.22
CA LEU A 301 2.77 6.26 2.11
C LEU A 301 4.22 6.12 1.69
N TYR A 302 4.49 5.89 0.41
CA TYR A 302 5.80 5.98 -0.22
C TYR A 302 5.83 7.18 -1.16
N VAL A 303 6.82 8.05 -0.96
CA VAL A 303 6.98 9.28 -1.75
C VAL A 303 7.65 8.97 -3.10
N LEU A 304 6.91 9.20 -4.18
CA LEU A 304 7.37 8.92 -5.55
C LEU A 304 8.21 10.08 -6.10
N ARG A 305 7.70 11.31 -5.97
CA ARG A 305 8.32 12.53 -6.51
C ARG A 305 7.98 13.75 -5.67
N GLY A 306 8.87 14.74 -5.76
CA GLY A 306 8.73 16.01 -5.04
C GLY A 306 8.85 15.84 -3.53
N ASN A 307 8.19 16.73 -2.80
CA ASN A 307 8.28 16.82 -1.35
C ASN A 307 7.00 17.42 -0.75
N ALA A 308 6.70 17.08 0.50
CA ALA A 308 5.59 17.67 1.23
C ALA A 308 5.90 17.84 2.72
N ARG A 309 5.36 18.88 3.36
CA ARG A 309 5.29 18.92 4.82
C ARG A 309 4.10 18.09 5.26
N VAL A 310 4.36 17.00 5.97
CA VAL A 310 3.34 16.11 6.49
C VAL A 310 3.22 16.35 7.99
N GLN A 311 1.98 16.41 8.49
CA GLN A 311 1.68 16.41 9.91
C GLN A 311 0.78 15.23 10.28
N ILE A 312 1.06 14.61 11.43
CA ILE A 312 0.26 13.52 12.00
C ILE A 312 0.04 13.81 13.48
N VAL A 313 -1.22 13.71 13.92
CA VAL A 313 -1.68 13.99 15.27
C VAL A 313 -2.33 12.74 15.86
N SER A 314 -1.93 12.37 17.08
CA SER A 314 -2.45 11.20 17.80
C SER A 314 -3.74 11.52 18.57
N ASN A 315 -4.29 10.52 19.24
CA ASN A 315 -5.48 10.66 20.10
C ASN A 315 -5.27 11.56 21.33
N SER A 316 -4.02 11.87 21.72
CA SER A 316 -3.73 12.83 22.79
C SER A 316 -3.77 14.29 22.29
N GLY A 317 -4.00 14.52 21.00
CA GLY A 317 -3.90 15.84 20.37
C GLY A 317 -2.47 16.31 20.14
N GLN A 318 -1.47 15.48 20.46
CA GLN A 318 -0.06 15.79 20.21
C GLN A 318 0.31 15.50 18.77
N THR A 319 1.12 16.40 18.19
CA THR A 319 1.72 16.17 16.87
C THR A 319 2.86 15.18 17.01
N VAL A 320 2.66 13.97 16.50
CA VAL A 320 3.63 12.86 16.58
C VAL A 320 4.56 12.83 15.37
N LEU A 321 4.19 13.49 14.28
CA LEU A 321 5.06 13.77 13.13
C LEU A 321 4.77 15.17 12.60
N ASP A 322 5.81 15.97 12.38
CA ASP A 322 5.79 17.21 11.61
C ASP A 322 7.13 17.28 10.86
N GLN A 323 7.13 16.81 9.62
CA GLN A 323 8.37 16.64 8.85
C GLN A 323 8.17 17.01 7.39
N GLN A 324 9.25 17.54 6.80
CA GLN A 324 9.40 17.60 5.36
C GLN A 324 9.79 16.21 4.86
N VAL A 325 8.95 15.61 4.04
CA VAL A 325 9.17 14.30 3.44
C VAL A 325 9.58 14.46 1.98
N ASN A 326 10.45 13.58 1.51
CA ASN A 326 11.11 13.63 0.21
C ASN A 326 11.01 12.28 -0.50
N ARG A 327 11.35 12.26 -1.78
CA ARG A 327 11.37 11.05 -2.60
C ARG A 327 12.09 9.89 -1.90
N GLY A 328 11.46 8.72 -1.92
CA GLY A 328 11.97 7.50 -1.30
C GLY A 328 11.57 7.31 0.16
N ASP A 329 11.10 8.35 0.86
CA ASP A 329 10.62 8.22 2.24
C ASP A 329 9.37 7.35 2.31
N ILE A 330 9.27 6.56 3.37
CA ILE A 330 8.04 5.93 3.83
C ILE A 330 7.50 6.66 5.05
N VAL A 331 6.21 6.99 5.03
CA VAL A 331 5.48 7.58 6.16
C VAL A 331 4.31 6.68 6.53
N VAL A 332 4.20 6.34 7.80
CA VAL A 332 3.10 5.54 8.34
C VAL A 332 2.09 6.45 9.02
N VAL A 333 0.81 6.30 8.66
CA VAL A 333 -0.33 6.95 9.33
C VAL A 333 -1.18 5.85 9.96
N PRO A 334 -1.12 5.65 11.29
CA PRO A 334 -1.98 4.71 11.98
C PRO A 334 -3.47 5.07 11.84
N GLN A 335 -4.35 4.09 12.08
CA GLN A 335 -5.78 4.28 11.98
C GLN A 335 -6.22 5.32 13.02
N PHE A 336 -7.16 6.20 12.66
CA PHE A 336 -7.63 7.33 13.48
C PHE A 336 -6.61 8.43 13.82
N PHE A 337 -5.33 8.30 13.46
CA PHE A 337 -4.42 9.43 13.57
C PHE A 337 -4.81 10.46 12.50
N ALA A 338 -4.99 11.71 12.92
CA ALA A 338 -5.33 12.79 11.99
C ALA A 338 -4.09 13.20 11.21
N THR A 339 -4.20 13.34 9.90
CA THR A 339 -3.08 13.68 9.03
C THR A 339 -3.48 14.74 8.01
N THR A 340 -2.49 15.56 7.64
CA THR A 340 -2.57 16.55 6.57
C THR A 340 -1.21 16.65 5.88
N ALA A 341 -1.19 17.07 4.63
CA ALA A 341 0.04 17.25 3.87
C ALA A 341 -0.04 18.49 2.99
N GLN A 342 1.00 19.33 3.01
CA GLN A 342 1.15 20.45 2.09
C GLN A 342 2.30 20.15 1.12
N ALA A 343 2.02 20.18 -0.17
CA ALA A 343 3.06 20.00 -1.19
C ALA A 343 4.05 21.16 -1.18
N GLY A 344 5.32 20.86 -1.44
CA GLY A 344 6.35 21.88 -1.71
C GLY A 344 6.20 22.50 -3.09
N GLU A 345 7.19 23.31 -3.48
CA GLU A 345 7.20 24.03 -4.76
C GLU A 345 7.30 23.10 -5.99
N SER A 346 7.89 21.92 -5.84
CA SER A 346 7.96 20.92 -6.92
C SER A 346 6.71 20.03 -7.04
N GLY A 347 5.66 20.31 -6.26
CA GLY A 347 4.53 19.40 -6.09
C GLY A 347 4.89 18.16 -5.28
N PHE A 348 3.95 17.23 -5.16
CA PHE A 348 4.10 16.02 -4.36
C PHE A 348 3.34 14.84 -4.98
N GLU A 349 4.03 13.74 -5.26
CA GLU A 349 3.44 12.51 -5.80
C GLU A 349 3.75 11.34 -4.88
N TRP A 350 2.75 10.53 -4.56
CA TRP A 350 2.88 9.40 -3.64
C TRP A 350 2.01 8.22 -4.04
N VAL A 351 2.37 7.04 -3.52
CA VAL A 351 1.49 5.89 -3.42
C VAL A 351 1.27 5.55 -1.95
N ALA A 352 0.03 5.30 -1.55
CA ALA A 352 -0.34 4.88 -0.20
C ALA A 352 -0.99 3.50 -0.24
N PHE A 353 -0.37 2.54 0.44
CA PHE A 353 -0.93 1.21 0.68
C PHE A 353 -1.80 1.25 1.93
N LYS A 354 -2.92 0.52 1.93
CA LYS A 354 -3.89 0.56 3.02
C LYS A 354 -4.29 -0.84 3.45
N THR A 355 -4.34 -1.04 4.77
CA THR A 355 -4.62 -2.32 5.43
C THR A 355 -6.12 -2.66 5.51
N ASN A 356 -6.86 -2.37 4.43
CA ASN A 356 -8.26 -2.71 4.28
C ASN A 356 -8.65 -2.75 2.80
N ARG A 357 -9.51 -3.71 2.42
CA ARG A 357 -10.07 -3.84 1.05
C ARG A 357 -10.90 -2.65 0.55
N SER A 358 -11.52 -1.89 1.47
CA SER A 358 -12.40 -0.76 1.15
C SER A 358 -12.14 0.38 2.15
N PRO A 359 -11.11 1.20 1.89
CA PRO A 359 -10.61 2.17 2.86
C PRO A 359 -11.55 3.38 2.95
N MET A 360 -11.84 3.81 4.17
CA MET A 360 -12.68 4.99 4.44
C MET A 360 -11.86 6.08 5.13
N LYS A 361 -12.11 7.34 4.74
CA LYS A 361 -11.48 8.52 5.34
C LYS A 361 -12.56 9.52 5.73
N SER A 362 -12.34 10.25 6.81
CA SER A 362 -13.20 11.36 7.24
C SER A 362 -12.45 12.68 7.15
N PRO A 363 -12.76 13.55 6.18
CA PRO A 363 -12.13 14.86 6.09
C PRO A 363 -12.67 15.82 7.15
N VAL A 364 -11.79 16.70 7.65
CA VAL A 364 -12.12 17.72 8.65
C VAL A 364 -12.59 19.02 8.00
N ALA A 365 -12.06 19.35 6.81
CA ALA A 365 -12.40 20.55 6.06
C ALA A 365 -12.89 20.22 4.63
N GLY A 366 -13.53 21.18 3.97
CA GLY A 366 -14.05 21.03 2.60
C GLY A 366 -15.50 20.54 2.51
N TYR A 367 -15.97 20.33 1.28
CA TYR A 367 -17.37 20.00 0.93
C TYR A 367 -17.92 18.73 1.61
N THR A 368 -17.08 17.72 1.81
CA THR A 368 -17.47 16.42 2.39
C THR A 368 -17.07 16.28 3.86
N SER A 369 -16.81 17.39 4.55
CA SER A 369 -16.20 17.39 5.87
C SER A 369 -17.13 17.10 7.04
N VAL A 370 -16.53 16.65 8.15
CA VAL A 370 -17.19 16.54 9.44
C VAL A 370 -17.74 17.89 9.89
N PHE A 371 -17.02 19.00 9.70
CA PHE A 371 -17.53 20.34 10.05
C PHE A 371 -18.80 20.71 9.28
N ARG A 372 -18.93 20.32 8.00
CA ARG A 372 -20.19 20.54 7.26
C ARG A 372 -21.36 19.75 7.84
N ALA A 373 -21.10 18.56 8.36
CA ALA A 373 -22.12 17.69 8.96
C ALA A 373 -22.56 18.13 10.37
N LEU A 374 -21.75 18.92 11.10
CA LEU A 374 -22.11 19.40 12.44
C LEU A 374 -23.18 20.50 12.36
N PRO A 375 -24.20 20.49 13.24
CA PRO A 375 -25.09 21.64 13.43
C PRO A 375 -24.30 22.91 13.75
N LEU A 376 -24.79 24.06 13.31
CA LEU A 376 -24.07 25.33 13.49
C LEU A 376 -23.86 25.63 14.97
N GLU A 377 -24.86 25.32 15.79
CA GLU A 377 -24.88 25.50 17.23
C GLU A 377 -23.85 24.62 17.95
N VAL A 378 -23.52 23.43 17.42
CA VAL A 378 -22.45 22.61 18.00
C VAL A 378 -21.11 23.32 17.84
N ILE A 379 -20.86 23.92 16.68
CA ILE A 379 -19.61 24.64 16.40
C ILE A 379 -19.54 25.93 17.22
N THR A 380 -20.61 26.74 17.26
CA THR A 380 -20.59 28.01 17.99
C THR A 380 -20.40 27.80 19.50
N ASN A 381 -21.07 26.80 20.09
CA ASN A 381 -20.93 26.50 21.51
C ASN A 381 -19.58 25.83 21.85
N ALA A 382 -19.13 24.86 21.04
CA ALA A 382 -17.88 24.13 21.32
C ALA A 382 -16.64 25.01 21.18
N TYR A 383 -16.62 25.92 20.20
CA TYR A 383 -15.46 26.78 19.93
C TYR A 383 -15.63 28.22 20.41
N GLN A 384 -16.78 28.58 20.99
CA GLN A 384 -17.09 29.93 21.49
C GLN A 384 -16.89 31.02 20.42
N ILE A 385 -17.38 30.76 19.20
CA ILE A 385 -17.27 31.66 18.05
C ILE A 385 -18.65 32.13 17.57
N SER A 386 -18.69 33.22 16.79
CA SER A 386 -19.94 33.74 16.25
C SER A 386 -20.57 32.77 15.24
N PRO A 387 -21.92 32.83 15.03
CA PRO A 387 -22.57 32.05 13.98
C PRO A 387 -21.99 32.28 12.59
N SER A 388 -21.56 33.51 12.27
CA SER A 388 -20.91 33.81 10.98
C SER A 388 -19.54 33.16 10.85
N GLN A 389 -18.73 33.15 11.92
CA GLN A 389 -17.44 32.44 11.93
C GLN A 389 -17.62 30.92 11.81
N ALA A 390 -18.59 30.36 12.53
CA ALA A 390 -18.94 28.94 12.43
C ALA A 390 -19.41 28.58 11.02
N GLN A 391 -20.23 29.42 10.39
CA GLN A 391 -20.66 29.22 9.01
C GLN A 391 -19.47 29.25 8.04
N ASN A 392 -18.55 30.20 8.22
CA ASN A 392 -17.32 30.28 7.41
C ASN A 392 -16.46 29.02 7.51
N LEU A 393 -16.33 28.41 8.71
CA LEU A 393 -15.64 27.13 8.86
C LEU A 393 -16.29 26.00 8.04
N LYS A 394 -17.61 26.05 7.84
CA LYS A 394 -18.34 25.07 7.03
C LYS A 394 -18.26 25.34 5.51
N THR A 395 -18.16 26.61 5.09
CA THR A 395 -18.38 26.98 3.68
C THR A 395 -17.20 27.62 2.97
N ASN A 396 -16.13 28.05 3.65
CA ASN A 396 -14.98 28.70 2.98
C ASN A 396 -14.28 27.84 1.91
N ARG A 397 -14.44 26.51 1.96
CA ARG A 397 -13.95 25.56 0.94
C ARG A 397 -15.06 24.65 0.43
N GLU A 398 -16.27 25.19 0.24
CA GLU A 398 -17.44 24.37 -0.12
C GLU A 398 -17.40 23.75 -1.51
N THR A 399 -16.52 24.20 -2.41
CA THR A 399 -16.37 23.65 -3.76
C THR A 399 -15.25 22.61 -3.85
N GLU A 400 -14.50 22.39 -2.78
CA GLU A 400 -13.33 21.52 -2.76
C GLU A 400 -13.52 20.36 -1.78
N SER A 401 -13.13 19.14 -2.18
CA SER A 401 -13.13 17.96 -1.33
C SER A 401 -11.78 17.26 -1.41
N MET A 402 -11.20 16.94 -0.25
CA MET A 402 -9.89 16.30 -0.05
C MET A 402 -8.67 17.04 -0.60
N LEU A 403 -8.74 17.67 -1.79
CA LEU A 403 -7.66 18.38 -2.45
C LEU A 403 -7.98 19.87 -2.46
N PHE A 404 -7.10 20.66 -1.85
CA PHE A 404 -7.28 22.10 -1.68
C PHE A 404 -6.25 22.87 -2.47
N SER A 405 -6.75 23.78 -3.30
CA SER A 405 -5.94 24.74 -4.03
C SER A 405 -5.13 25.61 -3.06
N PRO A 406 -3.91 26.01 -3.44
CA PRO A 406 -3.13 26.98 -2.68
C PRO A 406 -3.95 28.25 -2.50
N GLN A 407 -4.01 28.79 -1.28
CA GLN A 407 -4.55 30.13 -1.11
C GLN A 407 -3.56 31.11 -1.71
N TRP A 408 -4.04 32.04 -2.54
CA TRP A 408 -3.25 33.18 -2.98
C TRP A 408 -2.89 34.01 -1.73
N THR A 409 -1.76 33.72 -1.10
CA THR A 409 -1.11 34.70 -0.25
C THR A 409 -0.59 35.77 -1.20
N SER A 410 -1.27 36.92 -1.26
CA SER A 410 -0.63 38.15 -1.70
C SER A 410 0.72 38.22 -1.00
N GLN A 411 1.80 38.19 -1.78
CA GLN A 411 3.16 38.28 -1.28
C GLN A 411 3.20 39.38 -0.21
N ARG A 412 3.67 39.01 0.99
CA ARG A 412 4.18 40.01 1.92
C ARG A 412 5.32 40.71 1.18
N SER A 413 5.04 41.96 0.82
CA SER A 413 5.97 42.98 0.34
C SER A 413 7.23 43.05 1.15
#